data_AF-A0A1E5UBR9-F1
#
_entry.id   AF-A0A1E5UBR9-F1
#
_cell.length_a   1.000
_cell.length_b   1.000
_cell.length_c   1.000
_cell.angle_alpha   90.00
_cell.angle_beta   90.00
_cell.angle_gamma   90.00
#
_symmetry.space_group_name_H-M   'P 1'
#
loop_
_entity.id
_entity.type
_entity.pdbx_description
1 polymer ?
#
loop_
_entity_poly.entity_id
_entity_poly.type
_entity_poly.pdbx_seq_one_letter_code
_entity_poly.pdbx_strand_id
1 'polypeptide(L)'
;MKISIIKSFLGAIFMASFAISCQSNVLPKVKNATYSSYSNADQKGYWVEFELSHDSIAPKSVVLNNILQEITPENKTDKKYKINVIAQSTAIFGFKPKLVEKENGIYFVTDTADVFRAVDFKLK
;
A
#
# COMPACT_ATOMS: atom_id res chain seq x y z
N MET A 1 37.33 42.87 -49.72
CA MET A 1 37.64 42.51 -48.31
C MET A 1 36.80 43.45 -47.44
N LYS A 2 35.81 43.09 -46.62
CA LYS A 2 35.35 41.88 -45.93
C LYS A 2 33.82 41.84 -46.03
N ILE A 3 33.23 40.68 -46.37
CA ILE A 3 31.80 40.43 -46.21
C ILE A 3 31.63 39.83 -44.81
N SER A 4 30.89 40.53 -43.96
CA SER A 4 30.64 40.15 -42.57
C SER A 4 29.77 38.90 -42.52
N ILE A 5 30.32 37.83 -41.93
CA ILE A 5 29.69 36.53 -41.79
C ILE A 5 28.54 36.66 -40.79
N ILE A 6 27.31 36.57 -41.29
CA ILE A 6 26.11 36.26 -40.51
C ILE A 6 26.33 34.89 -39.88
N LYS A 7 26.75 34.83 -38.62
CA LYS A 7 26.74 33.59 -37.85
C LYS A 7 25.43 33.52 -37.08
N SER A 8 24.56 32.67 -37.62
CA SER A 8 23.37 32.09 -37.00
C SER A 8 23.49 31.99 -35.47
N PHE A 9 22.72 32.82 -34.77
CA PHE A 9 22.44 32.69 -33.33
C PHE A 9 20.93 32.45 -33.12
N LEU A 10 20.30 31.71 -34.03
CA LEU A 10 18.91 31.24 -33.89
C LEU A 10 18.92 29.71 -34.07
N GLY A 11 19.16 29.00 -32.99
CA GLY A 11 19.27 27.55 -33.00
C GLY A 11 19.52 26.95 -31.62
N ALA A 12 18.89 27.52 -30.59
CA ALA A 12 18.81 26.91 -29.25
C ALA A 12 17.33 26.71 -28.91
N ILE A 13 16.60 26.04 -29.80
CA ILE A 13 15.24 25.58 -29.58
C ILE A 13 15.30 24.07 -29.35
N PHE A 14 14.80 23.66 -28.19
CA PHE A 14 14.26 22.33 -27.90
C PHE A 14 15.23 21.14 -27.97
N MET A 15 16.16 21.07 -27.03
CA MET A 15 16.59 19.78 -26.46
C MET A 15 16.80 19.93 -24.96
N ALA A 16 15.83 20.58 -24.28
CA ALA A 16 15.62 20.31 -22.86
C ALA A 16 14.96 18.93 -22.81
N SER A 17 15.83 17.93 -22.83
CA SER A 17 15.60 16.55 -22.43
C SER A 17 14.39 16.43 -21.50
N PHE A 18 13.34 15.77 -21.99
CA PHE A 18 12.36 15.09 -21.16
C PHE A 18 13.15 14.07 -20.33
N ALA A 19 13.73 14.51 -19.22
CA ALA A 19 14.07 13.63 -18.13
C ALA A 19 12.72 13.15 -17.58
N ILE A 20 12.18 12.10 -18.21
CA ILE A 20 11.15 11.27 -17.60
C ILE A 20 11.84 10.71 -16.36
N SER A 21 11.68 11.45 -15.27
CA SER A 21 12.10 11.03 -13.94
C SER A 21 11.34 9.74 -13.67
N CYS A 22 12.00 8.60 -13.83
CA CYS A 22 11.60 7.36 -13.20
C CYS A 22 11.71 7.61 -11.69
N GLN A 23 10.68 8.22 -11.09
CA GLN A 23 10.51 8.15 -9.65
C GLN A 23 10.18 6.69 -9.36
N SER A 24 11.19 5.91 -8.97
CA SER A 24 10.96 4.58 -8.43
C SER A 24 10.15 4.77 -7.16
N ASN A 25 8.84 4.51 -7.23
CA ASN A 25 7.96 4.60 -6.08
C ASN A 25 8.36 3.50 -5.07
N VAL A 26 9.20 3.87 -4.10
CA VAL A 26 9.64 2.95 -3.04
C VAL A 26 8.46 2.62 -2.15
N LEU A 27 8.26 1.33 -1.85
CA LEU A 27 7.19 0.87 -0.97
C LEU A 27 7.24 1.53 0.42
N PRO A 28 6.13 2.10 0.93
CA PRO A 28 6.09 2.83 2.19
C PRO A 28 6.44 1.95 3.38
N LYS A 29 7.30 2.45 4.27
CA LYS A 29 7.63 1.74 5.52
C LYS A 29 6.36 1.60 6.36
N VAL A 30 6.15 0.40 6.90
CA VAL A 30 5.07 0.10 7.85
C VAL A 30 5.60 0.36 9.26
N LYS A 31 4.87 1.16 10.03
CA LYS A 31 5.22 1.55 11.40
C LYS A 31 4.07 1.21 12.34
N ASN A 32 4.38 1.09 13.63
CA ASN A 32 3.40 0.86 14.69
C ASN A 32 2.43 -0.29 14.37
N ALA A 33 2.95 -1.34 13.72
CA ALA A 33 2.18 -2.48 13.27
C ALA A 33 1.80 -3.35 14.47
N THR A 34 0.52 -3.36 14.80
CA THR A 34 -0.02 -4.07 15.95
C THR A 34 -1.30 -4.81 15.60
N TYR A 35 -1.66 -5.78 16.43
CA TYR A 35 -2.98 -6.39 16.37
C TYR A 35 -3.51 -6.70 17.77
N SER A 36 -4.83 -6.76 17.91
CA SER A 36 -5.51 -7.28 19.09
C SER A 36 -6.64 -8.21 18.68
N SER A 37 -6.87 -9.29 19.44
CA SER A 37 -8.00 -10.19 19.21
C SER A 37 -9.29 -9.63 19.81
N TYR A 38 -10.42 -9.91 19.19
CA TYR A 38 -11.73 -9.67 19.77
C TYR A 38 -12.64 -10.88 19.60
N SER A 39 -13.63 -10.99 20.50
CA SER A 39 -14.72 -11.95 20.43
C SER A 39 -15.96 -11.30 21.00
N ASN A 40 -17.04 -11.28 20.23
CA ASN A 40 -18.37 -10.86 20.68
C ASN A 40 -19.40 -11.93 20.30
N ALA A 41 -20.69 -11.64 20.51
CA ALA A 41 -21.76 -12.61 20.27
C ALA A 41 -21.79 -13.13 18.83
N ASP A 42 -21.49 -12.25 17.87
CA ASP A 42 -21.69 -12.54 16.44
C ASP A 42 -20.40 -12.78 15.68
N GLN A 43 -19.25 -12.34 16.21
CA GLN A 43 -17.98 -12.31 15.48
C GLN A 43 -16.77 -12.55 16.37
N LYS A 44 -15.76 -13.19 15.77
CA LYS A 44 -14.41 -13.33 16.32
C LYS A 44 -13.40 -12.94 15.26
N GLY A 45 -12.34 -12.27 15.67
CA GLY A 45 -11.34 -11.80 14.73
C GLY A 45 -10.27 -10.96 15.40
N TYR A 46 -9.68 -10.08 14.61
CA TYR A 46 -8.58 -9.23 15.03
C TYR A 46 -8.76 -7.81 14.51
N TRP A 47 -8.40 -6.83 15.34
CA TRP A 47 -8.14 -5.48 14.88
C TRP A 47 -6.66 -5.37 14.53
N VAL A 48 -6.36 -5.07 13.27
CA VAL A 48 -5.00 -4.76 12.83
C VAL A 48 -4.85 -3.24 12.70
N GLU A 49 -3.82 -2.69 13.31
CA GLU A 49 -3.51 -1.26 13.29
C GLU A 49 -2.07 -1.04 12.78
N PHE A 50 -1.87 -0.14 11.82
CA PHE A 50 -0.53 0.27 11.36
C PHE A 50 -0.54 1.67 10.74
N GLU A 51 0.65 2.23 10.54
CA GLU A 51 0.86 3.52 9.89
C GLU A 51 1.87 3.39 8.74
N LEU A 52 1.63 4.09 7.63
CA LEU A 52 2.55 4.15 6.49
C LEU A 52 3.40 5.43 6.52
N SER A 53 4.66 5.36 6.07
CA SER A 53 5.52 6.55 5.98
C SER A 53 4.99 7.61 4.98
N HIS A 54 4.36 7.16 3.90
CA HIS A 54 3.70 7.96 2.87
C HIS A 54 2.56 7.11 2.27
N ASP A 55 1.66 7.74 1.52
CA ASP A 55 0.46 7.11 0.97
C ASP A 55 0.40 7.13 -0.55
N SER A 56 1.51 7.45 -1.23
CA SER A 56 1.64 7.37 -2.69
C SER A 56 1.46 5.94 -3.24
N ILE A 57 1.55 4.92 -2.40
CA ILE A 57 1.29 3.52 -2.75
C ILE A 57 0.31 2.97 -1.72
N ALA A 58 -0.88 2.60 -2.18
CA ALA A 58 -1.94 2.13 -1.31
C ALA A 58 -1.75 0.66 -0.91
N PRO A 59 -1.99 0.31 0.37
CA PRO A 59 -2.11 -1.08 0.76
C PRO A 59 -3.45 -1.64 0.27
N LYS A 60 -3.42 -2.84 -0.30
CA LYS A 60 -4.59 -3.53 -0.88
C LYS A 60 -5.30 -4.41 0.14
N SER A 61 -4.53 -5.17 0.89
CA SER A 61 -5.04 -6.18 1.80
C SER A 61 -4.00 -6.53 2.85
N VAL A 62 -4.46 -6.95 4.02
CA VAL A 62 -3.62 -7.48 5.09
C VAL A 62 -3.79 -9.00 5.19
N VAL A 63 -2.70 -9.68 5.52
CA VAL A 63 -2.70 -11.08 5.94
C VAL A 63 -2.36 -11.11 7.42
N LEU A 64 -3.25 -11.69 8.22
CA LEU A 64 -2.99 -12.00 9.63
C LEU A 64 -3.48 -13.42 9.93
N ASN A 65 -2.62 -14.27 10.47
CA ASN A 65 -2.91 -15.67 10.79
C ASN A 65 -3.53 -16.41 9.60
N ASN A 66 -2.92 -16.27 8.42
CA ASN A 66 -3.37 -16.86 7.14
C ASN A 66 -4.73 -16.35 6.63
N ILE A 67 -5.34 -15.34 7.26
CA ILE A 67 -6.59 -14.73 6.80
C ILE A 67 -6.26 -13.49 5.98
N LEU A 68 -6.68 -13.49 4.71
CA LEU A 68 -6.59 -12.34 3.82
C LEU A 68 -7.83 -11.45 4.00
N GLN A 69 -7.61 -10.20 4.39
CA GLN A 69 -8.65 -9.19 4.53
C GLN A 69 -8.35 -8.00 3.63
N GLU A 70 -9.30 -7.63 2.77
CA GLU A 70 -9.20 -6.44 1.91
C GLU A 70 -9.29 -5.16 2.74
N ILE A 71 -8.51 -4.16 2.34
CA ILE A 71 -8.50 -2.83 2.95
C ILE A 71 -9.41 -1.94 2.11
N THR A 72 -10.44 -1.39 2.76
CA THR A 72 -11.36 -0.42 2.14
C THR A 72 -10.98 1.00 2.55
N PRO A 73 -11.47 2.03 1.83
CA PRO A 73 -11.23 3.42 2.21
C PRO A 73 -11.67 3.77 3.64
N GLU A 74 -12.70 3.10 4.16
CA GLU A 74 -13.20 3.27 5.53
C GLU A 74 -12.20 2.83 6.61
N ASN A 75 -11.23 2.00 6.25
CA ASN A 75 -10.17 1.58 7.15
C ASN A 75 -9.07 2.63 7.32
N LYS A 76 -9.05 3.70 6.50
CA LYS A 76 -7.99 4.71 6.45
C LYS A 76 -8.41 6.01 7.13
N THR A 77 -7.55 6.52 8.01
CA THR A 77 -7.58 7.91 8.50
C THR A 77 -6.18 8.50 8.36
N ASP A 78 -6.01 9.41 7.40
CA ASP A 78 -4.68 9.91 6.99
C ASP A 78 -3.73 8.73 6.66
N LYS A 79 -2.54 8.61 7.27
CA LYS A 79 -1.61 7.50 6.99
C LYS A 79 -1.84 6.27 7.87
N LYS A 80 -2.87 6.30 8.73
CA LYS A 80 -3.18 5.26 9.70
C LYS A 80 -4.27 4.36 9.18
N TYR A 81 -4.11 3.08 9.42
CA TYR A 81 -5.03 2.04 8.98
C TYR A 81 -5.52 1.24 10.19
N LYS A 82 -6.82 0.98 10.23
CA LYS A 82 -7.46 0.07 11.18
C LYS A 82 -8.38 -0.90 10.44
N ILE A 83 -8.01 -2.17 10.42
CA ILE A 83 -8.68 -3.22 9.65
C ILE A 83 -9.31 -4.23 10.59
N ASN A 84 -10.55 -4.60 10.33
CA ASN A 84 -11.21 -5.74 10.97
C ASN A 84 -10.92 -7.02 10.19
N VAL A 85 -10.03 -7.88 10.69
CA VAL A 85 -9.76 -9.21 10.13
C VAL A 85 -10.71 -10.22 10.78
N ILE A 86 -11.79 -10.56 10.09
CA ILE A 86 -12.84 -11.44 10.63
C ILE A 86 -12.42 -12.90 10.43
N ALA A 87 -12.27 -13.64 11.53
CA ALA A 87 -11.97 -15.07 11.50
C ALA A 87 -13.25 -15.92 11.49
N GLN A 88 -14.28 -15.47 12.20
CA GLN A 88 -15.58 -16.14 12.29
C GLN A 88 -16.70 -15.09 12.39
N SER A 89 -17.83 -15.35 11.75
CA SER A 89 -19.02 -14.50 11.82
C SER A 89 -20.29 -15.33 11.67
N THR A 90 -21.23 -15.16 12.59
CA THR A 90 -22.61 -15.67 12.47
C THR A 90 -23.57 -14.61 11.94
N ALA A 91 -23.22 -13.32 12.05
CA ALA A 91 -24.00 -12.21 11.51
C ALA A 91 -23.96 -12.14 9.97
N ILE A 92 -22.93 -12.69 9.33
CA ILE A 92 -22.78 -12.71 7.88
C ILE A 92 -23.15 -14.11 7.37
N PHE A 93 -24.29 -14.22 6.68
CA PHE A 93 -24.80 -15.49 6.17
C PHE A 93 -23.79 -16.16 5.22
N GLY A 94 -23.42 -17.40 5.50
CA GLY A 94 -22.48 -18.18 4.69
C GLY A 94 -21.03 -17.69 4.75
N PHE A 95 -20.67 -16.86 5.73
CA PHE A 95 -19.31 -16.32 5.84
C PHE A 95 -18.26 -17.41 5.96
N LYS A 96 -17.22 -17.29 5.12
CA LYS A 96 -15.99 -18.06 5.21
C LYS A 96 -14.82 -17.09 5.02
N PRO A 97 -13.86 -17.03 5.94
CA PRO A 97 -12.69 -16.18 5.75
C PRO A 97 -11.90 -16.65 4.52
N LYS A 98 -11.30 -15.71 3.80
CA LYS A 98 -10.41 -16.04 2.68
C LYS A 98 -9.05 -16.44 3.23
N LEU A 99 -8.76 -17.73 3.20
CA LEU A 99 -7.50 -18.29 3.69
C LEU A 99 -6.42 -18.26 2.61
N VAL A 100 -5.19 -17.92 3.00
CA VAL A 100 -4.00 -17.90 2.14
C VAL A 100 -2.80 -18.49 2.88
N GLU A 101 -1.97 -19.27 2.20
CA GLU A 101 -0.72 -19.82 2.75
C GLU A 101 0.40 -18.77 2.72
N LYS A 102 0.24 -17.72 3.53
CA LYS A 102 1.20 -16.62 3.65
C LYS A 102 1.39 -16.20 5.09
N GLU A 103 2.62 -15.82 5.41
CA GLU A 103 2.94 -15.18 6.69
C GLU A 103 2.20 -13.85 6.86
N ASN A 104 2.27 -13.28 8.06
CA ASN A 104 1.66 -12.00 8.34
C ASN A 104 2.30 -10.89 7.51
N GLY A 105 1.48 -10.06 6.87
CA GLY A 105 1.99 -9.05 5.96
C GLY A 105 0.92 -8.23 5.27
N ILE A 106 1.35 -7.40 4.33
CA ILE A 106 0.48 -6.48 3.59
C ILE A 106 0.82 -6.59 2.11
N TYR A 107 -0.22 -6.69 1.27
CA TYR A 107 -0.11 -6.50 -0.17
C TYR A 107 -0.26 -5.02 -0.51
N PHE A 108 0.61 -4.51 -1.37
CA PHE A 108 0.57 -3.14 -1.88
C PHE A 108 0.26 -3.15 -3.37
N VAL A 109 -0.59 -2.23 -3.82
CA VAL A 109 -0.86 -2.03 -5.26
C VAL A 109 0.27 -1.20 -5.85
N THR A 110 1.00 -1.75 -6.82
CA THR A 110 1.97 -0.98 -7.63
C THR A 110 1.51 -0.94 -9.09
N ASP A 111 2.18 -0.13 -9.90
CA ASP A 111 1.83 0.04 -11.32
C ASP A 111 1.96 -1.25 -12.16
N THR A 112 2.74 -2.23 -11.68
CA THR A 112 3.06 -3.46 -12.42
C THR A 112 2.45 -4.72 -11.82
N ALA A 113 2.40 -4.83 -10.49
CA ALA A 113 1.84 -5.97 -9.79
C ALA A 113 1.54 -5.66 -8.32
N ASP A 114 0.72 -6.50 -7.69
CA ASP A 114 0.62 -6.51 -6.23
C ASP A 114 1.94 -7.02 -5.64
N VAL A 115 2.51 -6.27 -4.69
CA VAL A 115 3.74 -6.66 -3.99
C VAL A 115 3.42 -7.01 -2.53
N PHE A 116 3.83 -8.20 -2.11
CA PHE A 116 3.71 -8.63 -0.72
C PHE A 116 4.90 -8.16 0.11
N ARG A 117 4.62 -7.61 1.30
CA ARG A 117 5.62 -7.27 2.32
C ARG A 117 5.26 -7.97 3.62
N ALA A 118 6.15 -8.82 4.12
CA ALA A 118 6.04 -9.40 5.45
C ALA A 118 6.07 -8.28 6.51
N VAL A 119 5.21 -8.40 7.52
CA VAL A 119 5.08 -7.45 8.61
C VAL A 119 4.96 -8.20 9.93
N ASP A 120 5.85 -7.87 10.86
CA ASP A 120 5.83 -8.37 12.23
C ASP A 120 4.84 -7.53 13.06
N PHE A 121 3.55 -7.91 13.02
CA PHE A 121 2.52 -7.28 13.84
C PHE A 121 2.69 -7.69 15.30
N LYS A 122 2.87 -6.70 16.19
CA LYS A 122 2.98 -6.92 17.63
C LYS A 122 1.61 -7.05 18.29
N LEU A 123 1.48 -8.01 19.20
CA LEU A 123 0.27 -8.11 20.03
C LEU A 123 0.19 -6.86 20.93
N LYS A 124 -0.97 -6.21 20.92
CA LYS A 124 -1.30 -5.05 21.74
C LYS A 124 -1.96 -5.44 23.06
#